data_AF-A0A9D1EY28-F1
#
_entry.id   AF-A0A9D1EY28-F1
#
_cell.length_a   1.000
_cell.length_b   1.000
_cell.length_c   1.000
_cell.angle_alpha   90.00
_cell.angle_beta   90.00
_cell.angle_gamma   90.00
#
_symmetry.space_group_name_H-M   'P 1'
#
loop_
_entity.id
_entity.type
_entity.pdbx_description
1 polymer ?
#
loop_
_entity_poly.entity_id
_entity_poly.type
_entity_poly.pdbx_seq_one_letter_code
_entity_poly.pdbx_strand_id
1 'polypeptide(L)'
;LDPVKTYGWTTEDNKPVSNATSNCVAAVFEINGSKKPNKQNEDVALFNANGLGSSCAIELDGGKCFTAAFTPTPLTKAECEAQKSELGIKECYYDNDYLAGAVKQCGGVGNMPTMADLGKIASAIYKGNPTVGAYNDVINLTYESGTATSLGLPEPRFYLWSGEEGSKNHAYTRYFNPTTTGYSYYYGRDGSGGQAICLGD
;
A
#
# COMPACT_ATOMS: atom_id res chain seq x y z
N LEU A 1 3.75 0.43 31.16
CA LEU A 1 3.77 -1.04 31.36
C LEU A 1 5.14 -1.42 31.89
N ASP A 2 5.20 -2.40 32.77
CA ASP A 2 6.46 -2.94 33.30
C ASP A 2 7.06 -3.92 32.27
N PRO A 3 8.29 -3.69 31.77
CA PRO A 3 8.89 -4.50 30.70
C PRO A 3 9.19 -5.95 31.11
N VAL A 4 9.17 -6.26 32.40
CA VAL A 4 9.50 -7.59 32.93
C VAL A 4 8.26 -8.34 33.41
N LYS A 5 7.08 -7.69 33.37
CA LYS A 5 5.82 -8.26 33.83
C LYS A 5 5.03 -8.86 32.68
N THR A 6 4.67 -10.13 32.81
CA THR A 6 3.71 -10.77 31.90
C THR A 6 2.30 -10.27 32.20
N TYR A 7 1.63 -9.73 31.18
CA TYR A 7 0.23 -9.35 31.26
C TYR A 7 -0.62 -10.42 30.61
N GLY A 8 -1.28 -11.23 31.44
CA GLY A 8 -2.15 -12.31 30.99
C GLY A 8 -3.41 -11.77 30.31
N TRP A 9 -3.89 -12.53 29.33
CA TRP A 9 -5.18 -12.33 28.68
C TRP A 9 -6.27 -13.02 29.47
N THR A 10 -7.42 -12.36 29.61
CA THR A 10 -8.65 -13.05 30.03
C THR A 10 -9.38 -13.60 28.81
N THR A 11 -10.05 -14.74 28.96
CA THR A 11 -10.78 -15.40 27.89
C THR A 11 -12.20 -15.76 28.30
N GLU A 12 -13.15 -15.68 27.37
CA GLU A 12 -14.53 -16.17 27.49
C GLU A 12 -14.80 -17.05 26.26
N ASP A 13 -15.36 -18.25 26.46
CA ASP A 13 -15.54 -19.25 25.40
C ASP A 13 -14.28 -19.52 24.55
N ASN A 14 -13.11 -19.55 25.19
CA ASN A 14 -11.77 -19.67 24.56
C ASN A 14 -11.37 -18.49 23.65
N LYS A 15 -12.08 -17.36 23.71
CA LYS A 15 -11.78 -16.14 22.95
C LYS A 15 -11.19 -15.08 23.88
N PRO A 16 -10.18 -14.31 23.47
CA PRO A 16 -9.59 -13.26 24.31
C PRO A 16 -10.55 -12.07 24.47
N VAL A 17 -10.69 -11.56 25.70
CA VAL A 17 -11.67 -10.50 26.06
C VAL A 17 -11.01 -9.25 26.63
N SER A 18 -9.97 -9.37 27.45
CA SER A 18 -9.26 -8.20 27.99
C SER A 18 -7.80 -8.47 28.37
N ASN A 19 -6.99 -7.41 28.33
CA ASN A 19 -5.60 -7.36 28.76
C ASN A 19 -5.26 -5.95 29.26
N ALA A 20 -4.38 -5.83 30.27
CA ALA A 20 -3.92 -4.56 30.81
C ALA A 20 -3.11 -3.69 29.81
N THR A 21 -2.71 -4.26 28.67
CA THR A 21 -2.01 -3.56 27.58
C THR A 21 -2.94 -3.19 26.43
N SER A 22 -4.25 -3.31 26.59
CA SER A 22 -5.23 -3.08 25.52
C SER A 22 -5.14 -1.69 24.89
N ASN A 23 -4.74 -0.68 25.65
CA ASN A 23 -4.54 0.67 25.15
C ASN A 23 -3.31 0.85 24.23
N CYS A 24 -2.45 -0.16 24.07
CA CYS A 24 -1.19 -0.03 23.30
C CYS A 24 -0.78 -1.29 22.53
N VAL A 25 -1.57 -2.37 22.58
CA VAL A 25 -1.30 -3.63 21.88
C VAL A 25 -2.51 -4.01 21.06
N ALA A 26 -2.27 -4.21 19.76
CA ALA A 26 -3.20 -4.85 18.84
C ALA A 26 -2.79 -6.32 18.65
N ALA A 27 -3.76 -7.24 18.61
CA ALA A 27 -3.51 -8.67 18.43
C ALA A 27 -4.61 -9.35 17.61
N VAL A 28 -4.22 -10.40 16.87
CA VAL A 28 -5.08 -11.23 16.03
C VAL A 28 -4.99 -12.67 16.53
N PHE A 29 -6.13 -13.27 16.86
CA PHE A 29 -6.20 -14.62 17.42
C PHE A 29 -7.02 -15.54 16.52
N GLU A 30 -6.41 -16.65 16.11
CA GLU A 30 -7.13 -17.77 15.51
C GLU A 30 -7.91 -18.50 16.62
N ILE A 31 -9.25 -18.55 16.51
CA ILE A 31 -10.13 -19.08 17.56
C ILE A 31 -10.89 -20.34 17.15
N ASN A 32 -11.18 -20.55 15.85
CA ASN A 32 -12.00 -21.69 15.40
C ASN A 32 -11.46 -22.48 14.21
N GLY A 33 -10.38 -22.07 13.53
CA GLY A 33 -9.55 -22.94 12.67
C GLY A 33 -10.30 -23.89 11.74
N SER A 34 -11.38 -23.46 11.08
CA SER A 34 -12.27 -24.37 10.35
C SER A 34 -12.32 -24.09 8.84
N LYS A 35 -11.47 -24.83 8.09
CA LYS A 35 -11.29 -24.79 6.62
C LYS A 35 -10.66 -23.49 6.07
N LYS A 36 -9.79 -23.65 5.08
CA LYS A 36 -9.05 -22.55 4.42
C LYS A 36 -9.93 -21.87 3.36
N PRO A 37 -9.92 -20.52 3.25
CA PRO A 37 -9.27 -19.55 4.15
C PRO A 37 -10.13 -19.20 5.39
N ASN A 38 -9.45 -18.85 6.49
CA ASN A 38 -10.07 -18.42 7.76
C ASN A 38 -10.76 -17.07 7.59
N LYS A 39 -11.93 -16.90 8.20
CA LYS A 39 -12.72 -15.67 8.12
C LYS A 39 -12.71 -14.88 9.42
N GLN A 40 -12.69 -13.56 9.30
CA GLN A 40 -12.86 -12.64 10.43
C GLN A 40 -14.23 -12.85 11.09
N ASN A 41 -14.29 -12.80 12.42
CA ASN A 41 -15.49 -13.00 13.26
C ASN A 41 -16.06 -14.43 13.29
N GLU A 42 -15.63 -15.31 12.37
CA GLU A 42 -15.96 -16.75 12.39
C GLU A 42 -14.79 -17.56 12.96
N ASP A 43 -13.61 -17.45 12.33
CA ASP A 43 -12.39 -18.19 12.67
C ASP A 43 -11.35 -17.33 13.40
N VAL A 44 -11.44 -16.00 13.28
CA VAL A 44 -10.46 -15.06 13.82
C VAL A 44 -11.12 -14.00 14.70
N ALA A 45 -10.57 -13.81 15.91
CA ALA A 45 -10.92 -12.73 16.84
C ALA A 45 -9.84 -11.64 16.84
N LEU A 46 -10.29 -10.39 16.97
CA LEU A 46 -9.43 -9.21 16.94
C LEU A 46 -9.49 -8.49 18.26
N PHE A 47 -8.35 -7.99 18.72
CA PHE A 47 -8.25 -7.22 19.94
C PHE A 47 -7.48 -5.93 19.70
N ASN A 48 -8.18 -4.79 19.82
CA ASN A 48 -7.70 -3.45 19.44
C ASN A 48 -7.04 -3.41 18.06
N ALA A 49 -7.47 -4.31 17.17
CA ALA A 49 -7.13 -4.33 15.76
C ALA A 49 -8.39 -3.98 14.98
N ASN A 50 -8.27 -3.03 14.04
CA ASN A 50 -9.39 -2.54 13.23
C ASN A 50 -9.63 -3.45 12.03
N GLY A 51 -10.04 -4.69 12.29
CA GLY A 51 -10.22 -5.70 11.26
C GLY A 51 -8.99 -6.60 11.08
N LEU A 52 -9.11 -7.60 10.21
CA LEU A 52 -7.95 -8.17 9.50
C LEU A 52 -7.43 -7.18 8.42
N GLY A 53 -7.67 -5.89 8.66
CA GLY A 53 -7.86 -4.83 7.68
C GLY A 53 -9.34 -4.51 7.43
N SER A 54 -9.72 -3.23 7.55
CA SER A 54 -10.21 -2.59 6.33
C SER A 54 -9.06 -2.61 5.33
N SER A 55 -9.33 -2.52 4.05
CA SER A 55 -8.36 -2.48 2.94
C SER A 55 -7.28 -1.38 3.06
N CYS A 56 -7.16 -0.69 4.20
CA CYS A 56 -6.36 0.49 4.49
C CYS A 56 -5.04 0.16 5.20
N ALA A 57 -3.95 0.13 4.43
CA ALA A 57 -2.60 0.30 4.95
C ALA A 57 -2.20 1.78 5.01
N ILE A 58 -2.74 2.62 4.12
CA ILE A 58 -2.41 4.04 4.02
C ILE A 58 -3.69 4.87 3.96
N GLU A 59 -3.95 5.64 5.00
CA GLU A 59 -5.08 6.57 5.05
C GLU A 59 -4.58 8.00 4.79
N LEU A 60 -5.18 8.67 3.82
CA LEU A 60 -4.90 10.07 3.48
C LEU A 60 -6.03 10.98 3.92
N ASP A 61 -5.68 12.24 4.16
CA ASP A 61 -6.66 13.31 4.40
C ASP A 61 -7.72 13.34 3.28
N GLY A 62 -8.98 13.22 3.71
CA GLY A 62 -10.15 13.06 2.82
C GLY A 62 -10.74 11.66 2.78
N GLY A 63 -10.26 10.73 3.62
CA GLY A 63 -10.81 9.38 3.75
C GLY A 63 -10.41 8.44 2.62
N LYS A 64 -9.42 8.84 1.79
CA LYS A 64 -8.84 7.94 0.80
C LYS A 64 -8.00 6.90 1.50
N CYS A 65 -8.21 5.67 1.10
CA CYS A 65 -7.69 4.51 1.75
C CYS A 65 -6.94 3.66 0.73
N PHE A 66 -5.68 3.31 0.98
CA PHE A 66 -4.90 2.45 0.07
C PHE A 66 -4.46 1.16 0.74
N THR A 67 -4.42 0.08 -0.05
CA THR A 67 -3.93 -1.23 0.36
C THR A 67 -2.43 -1.23 0.65
N ALA A 68 -1.96 -2.32 1.28
CA ALA A 68 -0.53 -2.55 1.46
C ALA A 68 0.17 -2.65 0.11
N ALA A 69 1.44 -2.22 0.05
CA ALA A 69 2.21 -2.31 -1.17
C ALA A 69 2.45 -3.75 -1.60
N PHE A 70 2.43 -3.97 -2.92
CA PHE A 70 2.77 -5.23 -3.54
C PHE A 70 3.66 -4.99 -4.76
N THR A 71 4.43 -6.02 -5.12
CA THR A 71 5.16 -6.05 -6.39
C THR A 71 4.23 -6.61 -7.46
N PRO A 72 3.92 -5.85 -8.53
CA PRO A 72 3.02 -6.33 -9.57
C PRO A 72 3.56 -7.56 -10.29
N THR A 73 2.67 -8.52 -10.57
CA THR A 73 2.96 -9.52 -11.61
C THR A 73 2.64 -8.86 -12.97
N PRO A 74 3.59 -8.79 -13.91
CA PRO A 74 3.36 -8.09 -15.16
C PRO A 74 2.31 -8.81 -16.00
N LEU A 75 1.60 -8.06 -16.83
CA LEU A 75 0.83 -8.65 -17.93
C LEU A 75 1.70 -8.81 -19.15
N THR A 76 1.46 -9.90 -19.88
CA THR A 76 1.96 -10.00 -21.23
C THR A 76 1.31 -8.96 -22.13
N LYS A 77 1.96 -8.60 -23.23
CA LYS A 77 1.35 -7.70 -24.24
C LYS A 77 -0.04 -8.17 -24.68
N ALA A 78 -0.20 -9.48 -24.92
CA ALA A 78 -1.47 -10.05 -25.35
C ALA A 78 -2.56 -9.95 -24.27
N GLU A 79 -2.23 -10.22 -23.01
CA GLU A 79 -3.16 -10.07 -21.89
C GLU A 79 -3.55 -8.61 -21.66
N CYS A 80 -2.58 -7.69 -21.78
CA CYS A 80 -2.83 -6.25 -21.70
C CYS A 80 -3.79 -5.83 -22.81
N GLU A 81 -3.51 -6.16 -24.08
CA GLU A 81 -4.38 -5.80 -25.21
C GLU A 81 -5.80 -6.36 -25.06
N ALA A 82 -5.94 -7.57 -24.51
CA ALA A 82 -7.24 -8.19 -24.27
C ALA A 82 -8.09 -7.48 -23.21
N GLN A 83 -7.45 -6.88 -22.19
CA GLN A 83 -8.14 -6.30 -21.02
C GLN A 83 -8.05 -4.75 -20.96
N LYS A 84 -7.27 -4.10 -21.84
CA LYS A 84 -6.94 -2.66 -21.70
C LYS A 84 -8.17 -1.76 -21.60
N SER A 85 -9.22 -2.04 -22.37
CA SER A 85 -10.44 -1.23 -22.36
C SER A 85 -11.21 -1.36 -21.05
N GLU A 86 -11.24 -2.54 -20.44
CA GLU A 86 -11.90 -2.79 -19.15
C GLU A 86 -11.10 -2.16 -18.01
N LEU A 87 -9.78 -2.28 -18.09
CA LEU A 87 -8.86 -1.76 -17.08
C LEU A 87 -8.60 -0.25 -17.20
N GLY A 88 -9.04 0.39 -18.29
CA GLY A 88 -8.79 1.81 -18.57
C GLY A 88 -7.36 2.12 -19.01
N ILE A 89 -6.59 1.12 -19.45
CA ILE A 89 -5.23 1.27 -19.98
C ILE A 89 -5.31 1.77 -21.43
N LYS A 90 -4.53 2.78 -21.80
CA LYS A 90 -4.59 3.39 -23.14
C LYS A 90 -3.84 2.56 -24.17
N GLU A 91 -2.62 2.15 -23.85
CA GLU A 91 -1.73 1.43 -24.76
C GLU A 91 -0.99 0.28 -24.08
N CYS A 92 -0.65 -0.75 -24.84
CA CYS A 92 0.10 -1.93 -24.40
C CYS A 92 1.33 -2.12 -25.29
N TYR A 93 2.50 -1.69 -24.80
CA TYR A 93 3.70 -1.64 -25.62
C TYR A 93 4.64 -2.84 -25.40
N TYR A 94 4.97 -3.12 -24.13
CA TYR A 94 5.98 -4.10 -23.74
C TYR A 94 5.44 -5.53 -23.69
N ASP A 95 6.35 -6.49 -23.87
CA ASP A 95 6.05 -7.91 -23.72
C ASP A 95 5.74 -8.27 -22.26
N ASN A 96 6.34 -7.58 -21.30
CA ASN A 96 6.02 -7.66 -19.87
C ASN A 96 5.72 -6.25 -19.36
N ASP A 97 4.47 -5.98 -18.97
CA ASP A 97 4.01 -4.66 -18.54
C ASP A 97 3.58 -4.71 -17.06
N TYR A 98 4.48 -4.24 -16.19
CA TYR A 98 4.28 -4.20 -14.74
C TYR A 98 3.24 -3.16 -14.32
N LEU A 99 3.09 -2.06 -15.07
CA LEU A 99 1.99 -1.13 -14.83
C LEU A 99 0.65 -1.80 -15.13
N ALA A 100 0.52 -2.47 -16.27
CA ALA A 100 -0.70 -3.17 -16.63
C ALA A 100 -1.03 -4.29 -15.61
N GLY A 101 -0.01 -4.96 -15.09
CA GLY A 101 -0.10 -5.88 -13.96
C GLY A 101 -0.67 -5.23 -12.70
N ALA A 102 -0.12 -4.08 -12.32
CA ALA A 102 -0.58 -3.31 -11.16
C ALA A 102 -2.04 -2.88 -11.33
N VAL A 103 -2.37 -2.31 -12.48
CA VAL A 103 -3.72 -1.86 -12.84
C VAL A 103 -4.71 -3.02 -12.77
N LYS A 104 -4.36 -4.20 -13.32
CA LYS A 104 -5.21 -5.39 -13.24
C LYS A 104 -5.46 -5.81 -11.80
N GLN A 105 -4.42 -5.85 -10.97
CA GLN A 105 -4.55 -6.25 -9.58
C GLN A 105 -5.38 -5.25 -8.77
N CYS A 106 -5.34 -3.96 -9.13
CA CYS A 106 -6.21 -2.93 -8.54
C CYS A 106 -7.61 -2.86 -9.15
N GLY A 107 -7.92 -3.65 -10.19
CA GLY A 107 -9.22 -3.61 -10.85
C GLY A 107 -9.47 -2.37 -11.71
N GLY A 108 -8.40 -1.72 -12.19
CA GLY A 108 -8.47 -0.62 -13.14
C GLY A 108 -7.68 0.62 -12.73
N VAL A 109 -7.42 1.50 -13.70
CA VAL A 109 -6.63 2.73 -13.52
C VAL A 109 -7.25 3.65 -12.48
N GLY A 110 -8.59 3.70 -12.38
CA GLY A 110 -9.31 4.51 -11.40
C GLY A 110 -9.06 4.12 -9.94
N ASN A 111 -8.57 2.89 -9.70
CA ASN A 111 -8.26 2.37 -8.38
C ASN A 111 -6.75 2.44 -8.07
N MET A 112 -5.94 3.03 -8.94
CA MET A 112 -4.54 3.32 -8.67
C MET A 112 -4.41 4.72 -8.03
N PRO A 113 -3.36 5.00 -7.24
CA PRO A 113 -3.13 6.35 -6.73
C PRO A 113 -2.83 7.33 -7.86
N THR A 114 -3.27 8.58 -7.70
CA THR A 114 -2.81 9.69 -8.54
C THR A 114 -1.45 10.18 -8.08
N MET A 115 -0.74 10.97 -8.90
CA MET A 115 0.49 11.62 -8.49
C MET A 115 0.30 12.57 -7.30
N ALA A 116 -0.89 13.18 -7.18
CA ALA A 116 -1.26 13.98 -6.02
C ALA A 116 -1.38 13.13 -4.75
N ASP A 117 -1.99 11.94 -4.85
CA ASP A 117 -2.07 11.00 -3.72
C ASP A 117 -0.67 10.56 -3.30
N LEU A 118 0.20 10.21 -4.25
CA LEU A 118 1.60 9.87 -3.97
C LEU A 118 2.37 11.02 -3.30
N GLY A 119 2.09 12.28 -3.66
CA GLY A 119 2.65 13.45 -2.99
C GLY A 119 2.23 13.53 -1.52
N LYS A 120 0.96 13.28 -1.21
CA LYS A 120 0.46 13.22 0.18
C LYS A 120 1.10 12.07 0.97
N ILE A 121 1.26 10.90 0.35
CA ILE A 121 1.99 9.77 0.98
C ILE A 121 3.42 10.18 1.31
N ALA A 122 4.11 10.89 0.41
CA ALA A 122 5.43 11.42 0.70
C ALA A 122 5.41 12.39 1.88
N SER A 123 4.46 13.32 1.94
CA SER A 123 4.30 14.22 3.09
C SER A 123 4.16 13.44 4.41
N ALA A 124 3.48 12.29 4.43
CA ALA A 124 3.30 11.49 5.65
C ALA A 124 4.57 10.74 6.09
N ILE A 125 5.52 10.48 5.19
CA ILE A 125 6.74 9.68 5.47
C ILE A 125 7.89 10.56 5.98
N TYR A 126 8.01 11.79 5.48
CA TYR A 126 9.13 12.67 5.83
C TYR A 126 8.82 13.55 7.04
N LYS A 127 9.85 13.76 7.87
CA LYS A 127 9.77 14.60 9.07
C LYS A 127 9.21 15.99 8.77
N GLY A 128 8.27 16.43 9.60
CA GLY A 128 7.70 17.77 9.54
C GLY A 128 6.61 17.96 8.47
N ASN A 129 6.14 16.86 7.86
CA ASN A 129 5.04 16.86 6.90
C ASN A 129 5.20 17.89 5.78
N PRO A 130 6.29 17.82 5.00
CA PRO A 130 6.58 18.81 3.97
C PRO A 130 5.48 18.82 2.91
N THR A 131 5.17 20.00 2.37
CA THR A 131 4.26 20.10 1.22
C THR A 131 4.91 19.51 -0.03
N VAL A 132 4.40 18.37 -0.50
CA VAL A 132 4.86 17.71 -1.73
C VAL A 132 3.75 17.76 -2.78
N GLY A 133 3.98 18.49 -3.87
CA GLY A 133 3.06 18.57 -5.00
C GLY A 133 3.11 17.32 -5.90
N ALA A 134 2.08 17.12 -6.72
CA ALA A 134 1.96 15.95 -7.61
C ALA A 134 3.20 15.73 -8.50
N TYR A 135 3.68 16.80 -9.15
CA TYR A 135 4.81 16.78 -10.09
C TYR A 135 5.98 17.64 -9.59
N ASN A 136 6.25 17.60 -8.29
CA ASN A 136 7.38 18.29 -7.70
C ASN A 136 8.40 17.30 -7.14
N ASP A 137 9.67 17.67 -7.31
CA ASP A 137 10.79 17.10 -6.59
C ASP A 137 11.05 17.94 -5.35
N VAL A 138 11.25 17.27 -4.22
CA VAL A 138 11.56 17.91 -2.94
C VAL A 138 12.85 17.28 -2.40
N ILE A 139 13.80 18.15 -2.07
CA ILE A 139 15.13 17.78 -1.58
C ILE A 139 15.30 18.26 -0.13
N ASN A 140 16.43 17.90 0.50
CA ASN A 140 16.74 18.22 1.90
C ASN A 140 15.69 17.68 2.88
N LEU A 141 15.10 16.55 2.54
CA LEU A 141 14.16 15.85 3.40
C LEU A 141 14.91 15.08 4.48
N THR A 142 14.21 14.81 5.57
CA THR A 142 14.68 13.89 6.62
C THR A 142 13.71 12.74 6.72
N TYR A 143 14.17 11.56 6.35
CA TYR A 143 13.41 10.32 6.47
C TYR A 143 13.46 9.80 7.91
N GLU A 144 12.30 9.51 8.50
CA GLU A 144 12.20 8.86 9.81
C GLU A 144 12.04 7.35 9.59
N SER A 145 13.00 6.55 10.08
CA SER A 145 12.93 5.09 9.91
C SER A 145 11.74 4.52 10.66
N GLY A 146 11.06 3.57 10.03
CA GLY A 146 9.84 2.97 10.56
C GLY A 146 8.57 3.56 9.95
N THR A 147 8.60 4.80 9.47
CA THR A 147 7.39 5.51 9.02
C THR A 147 6.81 4.88 7.76
N ALA A 148 7.61 4.54 6.74
CA ALA A 148 7.06 3.89 5.55
C ALA A 148 6.65 2.43 5.84
N THR A 149 7.43 1.69 6.63
CA THR A 149 7.03 0.33 7.07
C THR A 149 5.75 0.31 7.89
N SER A 150 5.48 1.35 8.69
CA SER A 150 4.22 1.47 9.42
C SER A 150 2.99 1.63 8.50
N LEU A 151 3.23 2.08 7.27
CA LEU A 151 2.26 2.19 6.17
C LEU A 151 2.29 0.96 5.24
N GLY A 152 3.05 -0.09 5.59
CA GLY A 152 3.22 -1.27 4.74
C GLY A 152 4.06 -1.03 3.48
N LEU A 153 4.87 0.03 3.46
CA LEU A 153 5.76 0.38 2.35
C LEU A 153 7.21 -0.05 2.62
N PRO A 154 8.04 -0.32 1.59
CA PRO A 154 9.45 -0.66 1.78
C PRO A 154 10.28 0.50 2.35
N GLU A 155 11.41 0.20 2.98
CA GLU A 155 12.41 1.21 3.36
C GLU A 155 13.80 0.89 2.78
N PRO A 156 14.68 1.91 2.66
CA PRO A 156 14.39 3.35 2.68
C PRO A 156 14.20 3.92 1.27
N ARG A 157 14.28 3.05 0.24
CA ARG A 157 14.17 3.44 -1.17
C ARG A 157 13.19 2.54 -1.90
N PHE A 158 12.22 3.16 -2.55
CA PHE A 158 11.22 2.47 -3.35
C PHE A 158 10.58 3.42 -4.35
N TYR A 159 9.84 2.84 -5.29
CA TYR A 159 9.02 3.55 -6.27
C TYR A 159 7.58 3.11 -6.10
N LEU A 160 6.64 4.05 -6.18
CA LEU A 160 5.22 3.74 -6.31
C LEU A 160 4.73 4.12 -7.69
N TRP A 161 4.03 3.18 -8.33
CA TRP A 161 3.24 3.44 -9.53
C TRP A 161 2.07 4.36 -9.22
N SER A 162 1.79 5.29 -10.13
CA SER A 162 0.49 5.95 -10.22
C SER A 162 -0.36 5.30 -11.30
N GLY A 163 -1.66 5.60 -11.31
CA GLY A 163 -2.56 5.27 -12.42
C GLY A 163 -2.35 6.14 -13.67
N GLU A 164 -1.46 7.13 -13.60
CA GLU A 164 -1.29 8.09 -14.68
C GLU A 164 -0.27 7.59 -15.71
N GLU A 165 -0.74 7.39 -16.95
CA GLU A 165 0.12 7.09 -18.08
C GLU A 165 0.80 8.36 -18.62
N GLY A 166 2.15 8.35 -18.69
CA GLY A 166 2.92 9.47 -19.24
C GLY A 166 3.10 9.37 -20.76
N SER A 167 3.24 8.15 -21.28
CA SER A 167 3.26 7.84 -22.71
C SER A 167 2.97 6.36 -22.92
N LYS A 168 2.90 5.92 -24.17
CA LYS A 168 2.76 4.49 -24.51
C LYS A 168 3.80 3.56 -23.87
N ASN A 169 4.99 4.08 -23.54
CA ASN A 169 6.10 3.31 -22.98
C ASN A 169 6.37 3.62 -21.50
N HIS A 170 5.72 4.63 -20.93
CA HIS A 170 6.10 5.15 -19.61
C HIS A 170 4.88 5.50 -18.78
N ALA A 171 4.96 5.29 -17.47
CA ALA A 171 3.99 5.77 -16.52
C ALA A 171 4.62 6.67 -15.48
N TYR A 172 3.77 7.47 -14.85
CA TYR A 172 4.17 8.30 -13.74
C TYR A 172 4.41 7.44 -12.51
N THR A 173 5.55 7.62 -11.89
CA THR A 173 5.90 7.05 -10.58
C THR A 173 6.35 8.14 -9.64
N ARG A 174 6.31 7.86 -8.34
CA ARG A 174 7.04 8.64 -7.34
C ARG A 174 8.13 7.79 -6.73
N TYR A 175 9.33 8.34 -6.65
CA TYR A 175 10.45 7.73 -5.94
C TYR A 175 10.59 8.32 -4.54
N PHE A 176 11.01 7.48 -3.61
CA PHE A 176 11.24 7.83 -2.22
C PHE A 176 12.69 7.48 -1.89
N ASN A 177 13.45 8.44 -1.36
CA ASN A 177 14.83 8.28 -0.92
C ASN A 177 15.01 8.99 0.43
N PRO A 178 16.03 8.64 1.24
CA PRO A 178 16.25 9.23 2.56
C PRO A 178 16.24 10.76 2.63
N THR A 179 16.68 11.44 1.57
CA THR A 179 16.83 12.90 1.54
C THR A 179 16.04 13.59 0.44
N THR A 180 15.30 12.84 -0.38
CA THR A 180 14.61 13.36 -1.56
C THR A 180 13.38 12.53 -1.92
N THR A 181 12.35 13.16 -2.42
CA THR A 181 11.28 12.48 -3.18
C THR A 181 11.03 13.23 -4.46
N GLY A 182 10.60 12.53 -5.50
CA GLY A 182 10.30 13.17 -6.76
C GLY A 182 9.44 12.30 -7.65
N TYR A 183 8.91 12.92 -8.69
CA TYR A 183 8.14 12.21 -9.69
C TYR A 183 9.06 11.77 -10.85
N SER A 184 8.67 10.72 -11.55
CA SER A 184 9.28 10.32 -12.81
C SER A 184 8.17 10.04 -13.81
N TYR A 185 8.29 10.61 -15.01
CA TYR A 185 7.37 10.34 -16.12
C TYR A 185 8.01 9.46 -17.21
N TYR A 186 9.27 9.06 -17.01
CA TYR A 186 10.06 8.22 -17.92
C TYR A 186 10.29 6.83 -17.34
N TYR A 187 9.57 6.45 -16.29
CA TYR A 187 9.74 5.12 -15.73
C TYR A 187 9.10 4.10 -16.68
N GLY A 188 9.95 3.22 -17.24
CA GLY A 188 9.55 2.20 -18.21
C GLY A 188 8.54 1.22 -17.59
N ARG A 189 7.45 0.97 -18.30
CA ARG A 189 6.36 0.09 -17.84
C ARG A 189 6.77 -1.38 -17.70
N ASP A 190 7.93 -1.76 -18.24
CA ASP A 190 8.60 -3.06 -18.08
C ASP A 190 9.46 -3.17 -16.81
N GLY A 191 9.60 -2.08 -16.05
CA GLY A 191 10.42 -2.05 -14.84
C GLY A 191 9.78 -2.77 -13.65
N SER A 192 10.41 -3.84 -13.17
CA SER A 192 9.96 -4.61 -12.00
C SER A 192 10.18 -3.94 -10.64
N GLY A 193 10.93 -2.83 -10.58
CA GLY A 193 11.28 -2.14 -9.34
C GLY A 193 10.15 -1.30 -8.71
N GLY A 194 9.05 -1.08 -9.42
CA GLY A 194 7.92 -0.30 -8.94
C GLY A 194 6.94 -1.14 -8.12
N GLN A 195 6.62 -0.66 -6.92
CA GLN A 195 5.54 -1.21 -6.11
C GLN A 195 4.21 -0.54 -6.49
N ALA A 196 3.10 -1.23 -6.21
CA ALA A 196 1.76 -0.69 -6.40
C ALA A 196 0.96 -0.78 -5.10
N ILE A 197 0.00 0.12 -4.98
CA ILE A 197 -1.04 0.17 -3.94
C ILE A 197 -2.35 0.44 -4.66
N CYS A 198 -3.45 -0.08 -4.14
CA CYS A 198 -4.78 0.10 -4.71
C CYS A 198 -5.62 0.94 -3.78
N LEU A 199 -6.52 1.76 -4.31
CA LEU A 199 -7.60 2.35 -3.53
C LEU A 199 -8.44 1.20 -2.95
N GLY A 200 -8.55 1.16 -1.63
CA GLY A 200 -9.34 0.20 -0.90
C GLY A 200 -10.80 0.66 -0.74
N ASP A 201 -11.70 -0.31 -0.59
CA ASP A 201 -13.11 -0.10 -0.25
C ASP A 201 -13.31 0.42 1.19
#